data_AF-A0A3B8P578-F1
#
_entry.id   AF-A0A3B8P578-F1
#
_cell.length_a   1.000
_cell.length_b   1.000
_cell.length_c   1.000
_cell.angle_alpha   90.00
_cell.angle_beta   90.00
_cell.angle_gamma   90.00
#
_symmetry.space_group_name_H-M   'P 1'
#
loop_
_entity.id
_entity.type
_entity.pdbx_description
1 polymer ?
#
loop_
_entity_poly.entity_id
_entity_poly.type
_entity_poly.pdbx_seq_one_letter_code
_entity_poly.pdbx_strand_id
1 'polypeptide(L)'
;MTMTSFGPANRIARTAETHPLTWRLRDDGEPVWLAEYQSKNGYVAARKALAEMSSDDIVQSVKDSGLKGRGGAGFPTGVKWGLMPKDESMNIRYLLCNADEMEPNTWKDRMLMEQQPHLLIEGMLISARALKAYRGYIFLRGEYTTAAKNLNRAIDEAKAAGLLGKNILGSGFDFELFVHTGAGRYICGEETALINSLEGRRANPRSKPPFPAAVGVWGKPTCVNNVETLCNVPA
;
A
#
# COMPACT_ATOMS: atom_id res chain seq x y z
N MET A 1 3.42 -35.41 -0.16
CA MET A 1 2.67 -35.14 -1.40
C MET A 1 3.06 -33.75 -1.89
N THR A 2 4.01 -33.68 -2.81
CA THR A 2 4.33 -32.47 -3.56
C THR A 2 3.20 -32.22 -4.56
N MET A 3 2.41 -31.17 -4.36
CA MET A 3 1.49 -30.72 -5.41
C MET A 3 2.32 -30.09 -6.53
N THR A 4 2.62 -30.88 -7.55
CA THR A 4 3.00 -30.38 -8.88
C THR A 4 1.81 -29.61 -9.43
N SER A 5 1.92 -28.28 -9.47
CA SER A 5 0.93 -27.36 -10.04
C SER A 5 0.62 -27.72 -11.49
N PHE A 6 -0.60 -28.23 -11.75
CA PHE A 6 -1.15 -28.43 -13.09
C PHE A 6 -1.73 -27.12 -13.62
N GLY A 7 -0.91 -26.42 -14.38
CA GLY A 7 -1.27 -25.43 -15.38
C GLY A 7 -0.05 -25.24 -16.27
N PRO A 8 -0.16 -24.82 -17.53
CA PRO A 8 0.99 -24.33 -18.25
C PRO A 8 1.53 -23.16 -17.43
N ALA A 9 2.54 -23.41 -16.60
CA ALA A 9 3.23 -22.36 -15.88
C ALA A 9 3.56 -21.31 -16.91
N ASN A 10 3.06 -20.09 -16.71
CA ASN A 10 3.14 -19.00 -17.66
C ASN A 10 4.62 -18.85 -18.06
N ARG A 11 5.03 -19.46 -19.19
CA ARG A 11 6.43 -19.49 -19.65
C ARG A 11 6.86 -18.15 -20.24
N ILE A 12 5.97 -17.16 -20.19
CA ILE A 12 6.23 -15.80 -20.61
C ILE A 12 7.25 -15.21 -19.64
N ALA A 13 8.38 -14.76 -20.19
CA ALA A 13 9.37 -14.05 -19.41
C ALA A 13 8.71 -12.82 -18.75
N ARG A 14 8.85 -12.71 -17.42
CA ARG A 14 8.29 -11.58 -16.68
C ARG A 14 9.20 -10.37 -16.88
N THR A 15 8.69 -9.33 -17.54
CA THR A 15 9.40 -8.04 -17.71
C THR A 15 8.69 -6.94 -16.92
N ALA A 16 9.36 -5.81 -16.71
CA ALA A 16 8.77 -4.67 -16.01
C ALA A 16 7.52 -4.13 -16.71
N GLU A 17 7.50 -4.16 -18.04
CA GLU A 17 6.42 -3.63 -18.89
C GLU A 17 5.19 -4.54 -18.92
N THR A 18 5.41 -5.86 -18.88
CA THR A 18 4.34 -6.85 -19.03
C THR A 18 3.86 -7.41 -17.71
N HIS A 19 4.72 -7.43 -16.70
CA HIS A 19 4.50 -8.03 -15.39
C HIS A 19 4.98 -7.09 -14.27
N PRO A 20 4.51 -5.82 -14.21
CA PRO A 20 5.07 -4.77 -13.36
C PRO A 20 5.11 -5.14 -11.87
N LEU A 21 4.16 -5.96 -11.42
CA LEU A 21 4.12 -6.45 -10.04
C LEU A 21 5.06 -7.65 -9.84
N THR A 22 5.10 -8.61 -10.76
CA THR A 22 5.69 -9.94 -10.50
C THR A 22 7.08 -10.16 -11.11
N TRP A 23 7.59 -9.25 -11.94
CA TRP A 23 8.88 -9.43 -12.62
C TRP A 23 10.09 -9.49 -11.67
N ARG A 24 9.98 -8.91 -10.47
CA ARG A 24 11.06 -8.96 -9.47
C ARG A 24 11.03 -10.21 -8.61
N LEU A 25 9.94 -11.00 -8.67
CA LEU A 25 9.79 -12.20 -7.84
C LEU A 25 10.93 -13.19 -8.05
N ARG A 26 11.27 -13.87 -6.96
CA ARG A 26 12.22 -14.98 -6.98
C ARG A 26 11.48 -16.27 -7.30
N ASP A 27 12.15 -17.18 -8.01
CA ASP A 27 11.55 -18.47 -8.40
C ASP A 27 11.48 -19.45 -7.23
N ASP A 28 12.26 -19.24 -6.17
CA ASP A 28 12.23 -20.02 -4.93
C ASP A 28 11.08 -19.61 -3.98
N GLY A 29 10.35 -18.54 -4.31
CA GLY A 29 9.26 -18.01 -3.48
C GLY A 29 9.73 -17.26 -2.24
N GLU A 30 11.04 -17.06 -2.06
CA GLU A 30 11.58 -16.26 -0.96
C GLU A 30 11.32 -14.76 -1.20
N PRO A 31 11.30 -13.94 -0.13
CA PRO A 31 11.04 -12.51 -0.30
C PRO A 31 12.21 -11.76 -0.94
N VAL A 32 11.88 -10.78 -1.77
CA VAL A 32 12.82 -9.82 -2.33
C VAL A 32 13.11 -8.74 -1.27
N TRP A 33 14.21 -8.90 -0.55
CA TRP A 33 14.66 -7.95 0.48
C TRP A 33 15.29 -6.68 -0.10
N LEU A 34 15.53 -5.67 0.75
CA LEU A 34 15.88 -4.31 0.33
C LEU A 34 16.99 -4.23 -0.72
N ALA A 35 18.13 -4.89 -0.50
CA ALA A 35 19.28 -4.81 -1.39
C ALA A 35 18.98 -5.36 -2.79
N GLU A 36 18.27 -6.49 -2.88
CA GLU A 36 17.84 -7.07 -4.15
C GLU A 36 16.76 -6.22 -4.81
N TYR A 37 15.84 -5.66 -4.02
CA TYR A 37 14.81 -4.77 -4.53
C TYR A 37 15.45 -3.53 -5.19
N GLN A 38 16.44 -2.92 -4.53
CA GLN A 38 17.18 -1.76 -5.04
C GLN A 38 18.01 -2.09 -6.29
N SER A 39 18.66 -3.27 -6.35
CA SER A 39 19.40 -3.68 -7.55
C SER A 39 18.49 -3.90 -8.76
N LYS A 40 17.19 -4.15 -8.52
CA LYS A 40 16.11 -4.24 -9.52
C LYS A 40 15.31 -2.93 -9.65
N ASN A 41 15.98 -1.77 -9.54
CA ASN A 41 15.41 -0.43 -9.67
C ASN A 41 14.33 -0.07 -8.64
N GLY A 42 14.28 -0.76 -7.51
CA GLY A 42 13.38 -0.42 -6.40
C GLY A 42 13.73 0.93 -5.77
N TYR A 43 12.72 1.67 -5.33
CA TYR A 43 12.81 3.03 -4.78
C TYR A 43 13.25 4.12 -5.77
N VAL A 44 13.47 3.81 -7.06
CA VAL A 44 13.77 4.83 -8.08
C VAL A 44 12.58 5.77 -8.28
N ALA A 45 11.36 5.23 -8.34
CA ALA A 45 10.15 6.04 -8.47
C ALA A 45 9.90 6.87 -7.20
N ALA A 46 10.14 6.31 -6.02
CA ALA A 46 10.05 7.08 -4.77
C ALA A 46 11.06 8.24 -4.71
N ARG A 47 12.31 8.03 -5.15
CA ARG A 47 13.32 9.10 -5.20
C ARG A 47 12.88 10.24 -6.12
N LYS A 48 12.38 9.91 -7.31
CA LYS A 48 11.81 10.88 -8.25
C LYS A 48 10.61 11.63 -7.64
N ALA A 49 9.66 10.90 -7.06
CA ALA A 49 8.46 11.49 -6.45
C ALA A 49 8.79 12.43 -5.29
N LEU A 50 9.83 12.13 -4.51
CA LEU A 50 10.27 12.97 -3.39
C LEU A 50 11.08 14.19 -3.83
N ALA A 51 11.95 14.05 -4.83
CA ALA A 51 12.88 15.09 -5.24
C ALA A 51 12.32 16.05 -6.31
N GLU A 52 11.48 15.54 -7.21
CA GLU A 52 11.15 16.24 -8.47
C GLU A 52 9.66 16.53 -8.63
N MET A 53 8.79 15.90 -7.84
CA MET A 53 7.34 15.98 -8.03
C MET A 53 6.62 16.69 -6.88
N SER A 54 5.67 17.54 -7.23
CA SER A 54 4.70 18.06 -6.27
C SER A 54 3.64 16.99 -5.95
N SER A 55 2.90 17.22 -4.87
CA SER A 55 1.74 16.40 -4.49
C SER A 55 0.74 16.26 -5.64
N ASP A 56 0.45 17.39 -6.32
CA ASP A 56 -0.52 17.45 -7.40
C ASP A 56 0.00 16.73 -8.66
N ASP A 57 1.30 16.80 -8.96
CA ASP A 57 1.90 16.08 -10.10
C ASP A 57 1.78 14.56 -9.94
N ILE A 58 1.97 14.05 -8.72
CA ILE A 58 1.84 12.61 -8.45
C ILE A 58 0.38 12.19 -8.58
N VAL A 59 -0.56 12.96 -8.00
CA VAL A 59 -2.00 12.69 -8.14
C VAL A 59 -2.43 12.69 -9.61
N GLN A 60 -1.94 13.67 -10.38
CA GLN A 60 -2.24 13.78 -11.81
C GLN A 60 -1.66 12.60 -12.60
N SER A 61 -0.42 12.20 -12.32
CA SER A 61 0.21 11.02 -12.95
C SER A 61 -0.60 9.74 -12.70
N VAL A 62 -1.10 9.53 -11.47
CA VAL A 62 -1.96 8.37 -11.13
C VAL A 62 -3.34 8.47 -11.76
N LYS A 63 -3.83 9.68 -12.01
CA LYS A 63 -5.09 9.90 -12.75
C LYS A 63 -4.91 9.56 -14.23
N ASP A 64 -3.81 10.00 -14.83
CA ASP A 64 -3.50 9.81 -16.25
C ASP A 64 -3.16 8.35 -16.59
N SER A 65 -2.61 7.59 -15.63
CA SER A 65 -2.40 6.14 -15.80
C SER A 65 -3.70 5.34 -15.89
N GLY A 66 -4.84 5.93 -15.51
CA GLY A 66 -6.13 5.23 -15.48
C GLY A 66 -6.20 4.13 -14.41
N LEU A 67 -5.31 4.15 -13.41
CA LEU A 67 -5.30 3.15 -12.34
C LEU A 67 -6.66 3.14 -11.61
N LYS A 68 -7.26 1.95 -11.55
CA LYS A 68 -8.49 1.69 -10.78
C LYS A 68 -8.17 0.90 -9.52
N GLY A 69 -8.97 1.11 -8.47
CA GLY A 69 -8.85 0.38 -7.23
C GLY A 69 -8.98 -1.13 -7.43
N ARG A 70 -7.99 -1.87 -6.94
CA ARG A 70 -7.86 -3.33 -7.05
C ARG A 70 -8.47 -4.12 -5.88
N GLY A 71 -9.26 -3.44 -5.04
CA GLY A 71 -10.06 -4.05 -3.97
C GLY A 71 -11.48 -4.44 -4.38
N GLY A 72 -11.75 -4.64 -5.68
CA GLY A 72 -13.06 -5.05 -6.20
C GLY A 72 -13.94 -3.92 -6.73
N ALA A 73 -14.05 -2.78 -6.01
CA ALA A 73 -14.96 -1.68 -6.40
C ALA A 73 -14.55 -0.93 -7.69
N GLY A 74 -13.28 -1.03 -8.13
CA GLY A 74 -12.83 -0.44 -9.39
C GLY A 74 -12.86 1.10 -9.46
N PHE A 75 -12.98 1.79 -8.33
CA PHE A 75 -13.03 3.26 -8.28
C PHE A 75 -11.70 3.87 -8.79
N PRO A 76 -11.71 4.90 -9.66
CA PRO A 76 -10.47 5.49 -10.18
C PRO A 76 -9.58 6.06 -9.07
N THR A 77 -8.35 5.57 -8.96
CA THR A 77 -7.45 5.85 -7.84
C THR A 77 -7.03 7.33 -7.80
N GLY A 78 -6.66 7.91 -8.94
CA GLY A 78 -6.30 9.34 -9.02
C GLY A 78 -7.46 10.27 -8.65
N VAL A 79 -8.69 9.89 -9.02
CA VAL A 79 -9.90 10.63 -8.59
C VAL A 79 -10.07 10.52 -7.07
N LYS A 80 -9.89 9.32 -6.49
CA LYS A 80 -9.99 9.11 -5.04
C LYS A 80 -8.99 9.98 -4.29
N TRP A 81 -7.77 10.06 -4.78
CA TRP A 81 -6.71 10.88 -4.18
C TRP A 81 -7.04 12.37 -4.26
N GLY A 82 -7.64 12.82 -5.37
CA GLY A 82 -8.12 14.20 -5.53
C GLY A 82 -9.27 14.60 -4.59
N LEU A 83 -9.93 13.65 -3.90
CA LEU A 83 -10.94 13.94 -2.88
C LEU A 83 -10.34 14.34 -1.53
N MET A 84 -9.03 14.15 -1.33
CA MET A 84 -8.37 14.58 -0.10
C MET A 84 -8.37 16.11 0.00
N PRO A 85 -8.53 16.67 1.22
CA PRO A 85 -8.52 18.12 1.41
C PRO A 85 -7.25 18.76 0.86
N LYS A 86 -7.38 19.91 0.21
CA LYS A 86 -6.23 20.72 -0.23
C LYS A 86 -5.76 21.73 0.81
N ASP A 87 -6.46 21.83 1.94
CA ASP A 87 -6.12 22.75 3.02
C ASP A 87 -4.80 22.34 3.69
N GLU A 88 -3.75 23.15 3.47
CA GLU A 88 -2.42 22.93 4.03
C GLU A 88 -2.39 23.10 5.55
N SER A 89 -3.38 23.78 6.16
CA SER A 89 -3.48 23.88 7.61
C SER A 89 -3.80 22.52 8.26
N MET A 90 -4.33 21.56 7.49
CA MET A 90 -4.55 20.19 7.91
C MET A 90 -3.26 19.36 7.80
N ASN A 91 -2.43 19.47 8.83
CA ASN A 91 -1.13 18.78 8.92
C ASN A 91 -1.21 17.29 9.32
N ILE A 92 -2.39 16.78 9.68
CA ILE A 92 -2.58 15.38 10.09
C ILE A 92 -3.52 14.69 9.10
N ARG A 93 -2.94 13.80 8.28
CA ARG A 93 -3.63 12.97 7.28
C ARG A 93 -3.09 11.55 7.33
N TYR A 94 -3.96 10.57 7.09
CA TYR A 94 -3.61 9.16 7.16
C TYR A 94 -3.75 8.45 5.81
N LEU A 95 -2.87 7.48 5.59
CA LEU A 95 -2.97 6.52 4.50
C LEU A 95 -3.18 5.12 5.08
N LEU A 96 -4.27 4.45 4.74
CA LEU A 96 -4.50 3.06 5.12
C LEU A 96 -4.32 2.15 3.92
N CYS A 97 -3.50 1.11 4.11
CA CYS A 97 -3.46 -0.03 3.21
C CYS A 97 -4.43 -1.09 3.74
N ASN A 98 -5.45 -1.42 2.95
CA ASN A 98 -6.37 -2.52 3.24
C ASN A 98 -5.73 -3.84 2.77
N ALA A 99 -5.26 -4.61 3.74
CA ALA A 99 -4.64 -5.92 3.59
C ALA A 99 -5.44 -7.02 4.32
N ASP A 100 -6.76 -6.87 4.41
CA ASP A 100 -7.63 -7.86 5.05
C ASP A 100 -7.83 -9.11 4.18
N GLU A 101 -7.90 -8.97 2.83
CA GLU A 101 -8.00 -10.06 1.83
C GLU A 101 -8.71 -11.33 2.36
N MET A 102 -9.92 -11.16 2.89
CA MET A 102 -10.73 -12.28 3.42
C MET A 102 -11.73 -12.81 2.39
N GLU A 103 -11.76 -12.23 1.18
CA GLU A 103 -12.55 -12.73 0.06
C GLU A 103 -12.17 -14.20 -0.28
N PRO A 104 -13.13 -15.09 -0.49
CA PRO A 104 -12.82 -16.46 -0.86
C PRO A 104 -11.99 -16.55 -2.14
N ASN A 105 -10.96 -17.40 -2.13
CA ASN A 105 -10.05 -17.67 -3.24
C ASN A 105 -9.16 -16.50 -3.70
N THR A 106 -9.02 -15.44 -2.90
CA THR A 106 -8.02 -14.38 -3.15
C THR A 106 -6.76 -14.62 -2.32
N TRP A 107 -5.60 -14.39 -2.95
CA TRP A 107 -4.27 -14.51 -2.32
C TRP A 107 -3.22 -13.60 -3.00
N LYS A 108 -3.69 -12.67 -3.84
CA LYS A 108 -2.85 -11.76 -4.63
C LYS A 108 -2.11 -10.77 -3.71
N ASP A 109 -2.81 -10.27 -2.68
CA ASP A 109 -2.25 -9.32 -1.74
C ASP A 109 -1.30 -10.03 -0.79
N ARG A 110 -1.67 -11.23 -0.31
CA ARG A 110 -0.77 -12.10 0.45
C ARG A 110 0.57 -12.31 -0.25
N MET A 111 0.53 -12.69 -1.53
CA MET A 111 1.74 -12.94 -2.32
C MET A 111 2.64 -11.69 -2.37
N LEU A 112 2.06 -10.51 -2.60
CA LEU A 112 2.81 -9.26 -2.65
C LEU A 112 3.43 -8.91 -1.29
N MET A 113 2.70 -9.09 -0.20
CA MET A 113 3.21 -8.77 1.15
C MET A 113 4.25 -9.77 1.65
N GLU A 114 4.08 -11.06 1.32
CA GLU A 114 5.03 -12.09 1.71
C GLU A 114 6.30 -12.03 0.86
N GLN A 115 6.20 -11.82 -0.46
CA GLN A 115 7.34 -11.95 -1.38
C GLN A 115 7.94 -10.62 -1.86
N GLN A 116 7.19 -9.51 -1.83
CA GLN A 116 7.66 -8.19 -2.29
C GLN A 116 7.26 -7.06 -1.32
N PRO A 117 7.59 -7.17 -0.02
CA PRO A 117 7.16 -6.19 0.97
C PRO A 117 7.67 -4.77 0.66
N HIS A 118 8.87 -4.63 0.07
CA HIS A 118 9.39 -3.31 -0.33
C HIS A 118 8.62 -2.66 -1.48
N LEU A 119 7.98 -3.43 -2.36
CA LEU A 119 7.12 -2.87 -3.42
C LEU A 119 5.90 -2.17 -2.81
N LEU A 120 5.28 -2.79 -1.81
CA LEU A 120 4.18 -2.18 -1.07
C LEU A 120 4.64 -0.93 -0.32
N ILE A 121 5.79 -1.00 0.38
CA ILE A 121 6.33 0.14 1.13
C ILE A 121 6.66 1.31 0.20
N GLU A 122 7.28 1.05 -0.96
CA GLU A 122 7.55 2.09 -1.97
C GLU A 122 6.26 2.73 -2.48
N GLY A 123 5.26 1.90 -2.82
CA GLY A 123 3.96 2.36 -3.26
C GLY A 123 3.26 3.23 -2.20
N MET A 124 3.33 2.83 -0.93
CA MET A 124 2.78 3.62 0.18
C MET A 124 3.55 4.91 0.42
N LEU A 125 4.86 4.93 0.26
CA LEU A 125 5.67 6.15 0.39
C LEU A 125 5.31 7.18 -0.69
N ILE A 126 5.22 6.76 -1.95
CA ILE A 126 4.80 7.64 -3.06
C ILE A 126 3.37 8.14 -2.84
N SER A 127 2.47 7.24 -2.45
CA SER A 127 1.07 7.59 -2.16
C SER A 127 0.98 8.57 -0.98
N ALA A 128 1.76 8.36 0.07
CA ALA A 128 1.78 9.27 1.22
C ALA A 128 2.27 10.66 0.83
N ARG A 129 3.29 10.75 -0.02
CA ARG A 129 3.77 12.02 -0.59
C ARG A 129 2.68 12.72 -1.40
N ALA A 130 1.93 11.98 -2.23
CA ALA A 130 0.82 12.50 -3.02
C ALA A 130 -0.38 12.97 -2.18
N LEU A 131 -0.62 12.32 -1.03
CA LEU A 131 -1.75 12.59 -0.14
C LEU A 131 -1.40 13.54 1.02
N LYS A 132 -0.11 13.88 1.15
CA LYS A 132 0.48 14.57 2.31
C LYS A 132 0.19 13.85 3.63
N ALA A 133 0.20 12.52 3.59
CA ALA A 133 -0.02 11.70 4.78
C ALA A 133 1.29 11.57 5.57
N TYR A 134 1.29 11.99 6.83
CA TYR A 134 2.46 11.84 7.71
C TYR A 134 2.58 10.43 8.29
N ARG A 135 1.48 9.67 8.31
CA ARG A 135 1.44 8.33 8.88
C ARG A 135 0.55 7.38 8.10
N GLY A 136 1.06 6.17 7.90
CA GLY A 136 0.37 5.08 7.24
C GLY A 136 0.19 3.86 8.13
N TYR A 137 -0.87 3.10 7.89
CA TYR A 137 -1.11 1.81 8.53
C TYR A 137 -1.44 0.75 7.49
N ILE A 138 -0.77 -0.38 7.56
CA ILE A 138 -1.15 -1.61 6.85
C ILE A 138 -2.07 -2.38 7.79
N PHE A 139 -3.37 -2.35 7.50
CA PHE A 139 -4.36 -3.12 8.24
C PHE A 139 -4.39 -4.53 7.67
N LEU A 140 -3.71 -5.44 8.35
CA LEU A 140 -3.45 -6.80 7.91
C LEU A 140 -4.35 -7.77 8.66
N ARG A 141 -4.97 -8.73 7.96
CA ARG A 141 -5.71 -9.80 8.64
C ARG A 141 -4.81 -10.60 9.60
N GLY A 142 -5.38 -11.05 10.72
CA GLY A 142 -4.61 -11.71 11.78
C GLY A 142 -3.96 -13.03 11.36
N GLU A 143 -4.52 -13.72 10.36
CA GLU A 143 -4.04 -15.03 9.91
C GLU A 143 -2.75 -14.95 9.07
N TYR A 144 -2.45 -13.79 8.47
CA TYR A 144 -1.27 -13.59 7.63
C TYR A 144 -0.02 -13.29 8.46
N THR A 145 0.34 -14.24 9.34
CA THR A 145 1.48 -14.11 10.26
C THR A 145 2.83 -13.99 9.55
N THR A 146 3.02 -14.67 8.40
CA THR A 146 4.23 -14.54 7.58
C THR A 146 4.33 -13.15 6.96
N ALA A 147 3.25 -12.65 6.36
CA ALA A 147 3.20 -11.28 5.84
C ALA A 147 3.50 -10.26 6.94
N ALA A 148 2.95 -10.43 8.14
CA ALA A 148 3.22 -9.54 9.27
C ALA A 148 4.72 -9.49 9.61
N LYS A 149 5.40 -10.64 9.68
CA LYS A 149 6.85 -10.72 9.93
C LYS A 149 7.65 -10.03 8.82
N ASN A 150 7.33 -10.33 7.57
CA ASN A 150 8.06 -9.80 6.41
C ASN A 150 7.87 -8.29 6.25
N LEU A 151 6.65 -7.79 6.45
CA LEU A 151 6.35 -6.36 6.41
C LEU A 151 7.04 -5.60 7.54
N ASN A 152 7.02 -6.09 8.79
CA ASN A 152 7.72 -5.42 9.89
C ASN A 152 9.22 -5.38 9.64
N ARG A 153 9.82 -6.49 9.20
CA ARG A 153 11.24 -6.52 8.80
C ARG A 153 11.54 -5.51 7.69
N ALA A 154 10.76 -5.48 6.62
CA ALA A 154 10.97 -4.57 5.50
C ALA A 154 10.77 -3.09 5.88
N ILE A 155 9.85 -2.80 6.81
CA ILE A 155 9.69 -1.47 7.41
C ILE A 155 10.94 -1.07 8.18
N ASP A 156 11.52 -1.98 8.97
CA ASP A 156 12.75 -1.72 9.71
C ASP A 156 13.95 -1.52 8.77
N GLU A 157 14.07 -2.34 7.72
CA GLU A 157 15.07 -2.17 6.65
C GLU A 157 14.92 -0.79 5.96
N ALA A 158 13.70 -0.38 5.63
CA ALA A 158 13.42 0.91 4.99
C ALA A 158 13.70 2.10 5.92
N LYS A 159 13.38 2.00 7.21
CA LYS A 159 13.74 3.01 8.23
C LYS A 159 15.27 3.14 8.34
N ALA A 160 15.98 2.03 8.45
CA ALA A 160 17.44 2.01 8.56
C ALA A 160 18.12 2.63 7.32
N ALA A 161 17.52 2.47 6.14
CA ALA A 161 17.98 3.07 4.89
C ALA A 161 17.55 4.53 4.66
N GLY A 162 16.85 5.15 5.62
CA GLY A 162 16.36 6.53 5.49
C GLY A 162 15.24 6.71 4.46
N LEU A 163 14.52 5.63 4.12
CA LEU A 163 13.38 5.60 3.20
C LEU A 163 12.03 5.76 3.92
N LEU A 164 12.02 5.69 5.25
CA LEU A 164 10.87 5.96 6.12
C LEU A 164 11.34 6.75 7.35
N GLY A 165 10.40 7.40 8.05
CA GLY A 165 10.69 8.20 9.23
C GLY A 165 10.67 9.70 8.92
N LYS A 166 11.61 10.44 9.51
CA LYS A 166 11.68 11.90 9.36
C LYS A 166 12.62 12.31 8.24
N ASN A 167 12.28 13.41 7.56
CA ASN A 167 13.05 14.06 6.51
C ASN A 167 13.63 13.06 5.50
N ILE A 168 12.74 12.25 4.92
CA ILE A 168 13.10 11.11 4.07
C ILE A 168 13.96 11.59 2.92
N LEU A 169 15.19 11.05 2.82
CA LEU A 169 16.19 11.43 1.82
C LEU A 169 16.48 12.95 1.74
N GLY A 170 16.28 13.70 2.82
CA GLY A 170 16.48 15.15 2.85
C GLY A 170 15.39 15.97 2.15
N SER A 171 14.25 15.35 1.81
CA SER A 171 13.16 15.99 1.05
C SER A 171 12.29 16.97 1.85
N GLY A 172 12.44 17.02 3.18
CA GLY A 172 11.53 17.72 4.09
C GLY A 172 10.18 17.02 4.31
N PHE A 173 10.00 15.80 3.78
CA PHE A 173 8.80 15.00 3.97
C PHE A 173 9.01 13.90 5.02
N ASP A 174 8.06 13.79 5.94
CA ASP A 174 8.01 12.78 6.99
C ASP A 174 6.95 11.74 6.66
N PHE A 175 7.27 10.45 6.84
CA PHE A 175 6.28 9.37 6.73
C PHE A 175 6.62 8.20 7.65
N GLU A 176 5.73 7.93 8.60
CA GLU A 176 5.79 6.77 9.47
C GLU A 176 4.85 5.66 8.99
N LEU A 177 5.30 4.41 9.01
CA LEU A 177 4.51 3.27 8.55
C LEU A 177 4.46 2.18 9.62
N PHE A 178 3.27 1.62 9.84
CA PHE A 178 3.02 0.60 10.86
C PHE A 178 2.19 -0.55 10.29
N VAL A 179 2.43 -1.76 10.79
CA VAL A 179 1.54 -2.92 10.58
C VAL A 179 0.58 -3.01 11.75
N HIS A 180 -0.71 -3.10 11.46
CA HIS A 180 -1.76 -3.35 12.45
C HIS A 180 -2.47 -4.66 12.09
N THR A 181 -2.37 -5.66 12.95
CA THR A 181 -3.00 -6.96 12.74
C THR A 181 -4.43 -6.99 13.30
N GLY A 182 -5.41 -7.27 12.44
CA GLY A 182 -6.81 -7.45 12.81
C GLY A 182 -7.09 -8.79 13.51
N ALA A 183 -8.35 -8.97 13.92
CA ALA A 183 -8.81 -10.12 14.72
C ALA A 183 -9.74 -11.09 13.96
N GLY A 184 -9.50 -11.30 12.66
CA GLY A 184 -10.19 -12.32 11.84
C GLY A 184 -11.68 -12.00 11.59
N ARG A 185 -11.98 -10.79 11.11
CA ARG A 185 -13.35 -10.32 10.85
C ARG A 185 -13.49 -9.89 9.40
N TYR A 186 -14.17 -10.71 8.59
CA TYR A 186 -14.39 -10.44 7.15
C TYR A 186 -14.91 -9.04 6.85
N ILE A 187 -15.76 -8.49 7.72
CA ILE A 187 -16.32 -7.15 7.54
C ILE A 187 -15.26 -6.04 7.56
N CYS A 188 -14.07 -6.28 8.15
CA CYS A 188 -12.96 -5.34 8.13
C CYS A 188 -12.38 -5.11 6.73
N GLY A 189 -12.71 -5.94 5.74
CA GLY A 189 -12.41 -5.65 4.34
C GLY A 189 -13.18 -4.42 3.81
N GLU A 190 -14.31 -4.04 4.42
CA GLU A 190 -15.00 -2.79 4.10
C GLU A 190 -14.25 -1.58 4.70
N GLU A 191 -14.07 -0.54 3.89
CA GLU A 191 -13.24 0.63 4.20
C GLU A 191 -13.55 1.31 5.56
N THR A 192 -14.82 1.51 5.90
CA THR A 192 -15.20 2.19 7.15
C THR A 192 -15.25 1.26 8.36
N ALA A 193 -15.54 -0.01 8.15
CA ALA A 193 -15.38 -1.05 9.17
C ALA A 193 -13.90 -1.23 9.55
N LEU A 194 -12.99 -1.21 8.57
CA LEU A 194 -11.54 -1.18 8.77
C LEU A 194 -11.14 -0.01 9.67
N ILE A 195 -11.60 1.20 9.35
CA ILE A 195 -11.33 2.41 10.12
C ILE A 195 -11.81 2.24 11.57
N ASN A 196 -13.02 1.74 11.79
CA ASN A 196 -13.52 1.49 13.15
C ASN A 196 -12.68 0.44 13.90
N SER A 197 -12.28 -0.63 13.22
CA SER A 197 -11.44 -1.68 13.79
C SER A 197 -10.07 -1.13 14.21
N LEU A 198 -9.43 -0.33 13.35
CA LEU A 198 -8.15 0.32 13.62
C LEU A 198 -8.23 1.32 14.79
N GLU A 199 -9.38 1.96 14.98
CA GLU A 199 -9.66 2.82 16.14
C GLU A 199 -9.94 2.04 17.45
N GLY A 200 -9.93 0.71 17.41
CA GLY A 200 -10.25 -0.15 18.56
C GLY A 200 -11.75 -0.29 18.85
N ARG A 201 -12.61 0.08 17.88
CA ARG A 201 -14.07 -0.06 17.98
C ARG A 201 -14.52 -1.36 17.30
N ARG A 202 -15.78 -1.74 17.54
CA ARG A 202 -16.41 -2.82 16.75
C ARG A 202 -16.45 -2.41 15.28
N ALA A 203 -16.07 -3.33 14.39
CA ALA A 203 -15.98 -3.14 12.95
C ALA A 203 -17.35 -3.08 12.24
N ASN A 204 -18.26 -2.27 12.77
CA ASN A 204 -19.51 -1.94 12.08
C ASN A 204 -19.21 -0.85 11.05
N PRO A 205 -19.60 -0.98 9.78
CA PRO A 205 -19.45 0.08 8.79
C PRO A 205 -20.09 1.40 9.26
N ARG A 206 -19.50 2.53 8.85
CA ARG A 206 -20.04 3.87 9.11
C ARG A 206 -21.00 4.25 7.99
N SER A 207 -22.07 4.96 8.33
CA SER A 207 -22.90 5.62 7.34
C SER A 207 -22.08 6.66 6.57
N LYS A 208 -22.30 6.74 5.26
CA LYS A 208 -21.72 7.75 4.36
C LYS A 208 -22.90 8.64 3.89
N PRO A 209 -22.80 9.99 3.94
CA PRO A 209 -21.69 10.82 4.39
C PRO A 209 -21.52 10.90 5.93
N PRO A 210 -20.35 11.36 6.45
CA PRO A 210 -19.18 11.86 5.72
C PRO A 210 -18.29 10.74 5.12
N PHE A 211 -17.59 11.06 4.02
CA PHE A 211 -16.64 10.14 3.39
C PHE A 211 -15.29 10.13 4.13
N PRO A 212 -14.54 8.99 4.12
CA PRO A 212 -13.25 8.88 4.80
C PRO A 212 -12.20 9.94 4.40
N ALA A 213 -12.24 10.39 3.14
CA ALA A 213 -11.35 11.44 2.63
C ALA A 213 -11.51 12.76 3.43
N ALA A 214 -12.71 13.06 3.91
CA ALA A 214 -12.96 14.21 4.77
C ALA A 214 -12.81 13.85 6.27
N VAL A 215 -13.46 12.76 6.70
CA VAL A 215 -13.51 12.34 8.11
C VAL A 215 -13.33 10.83 8.21
N GLY A 216 -12.09 10.39 8.38
CA GLY A 216 -11.71 8.98 8.47
C GLY A 216 -11.25 8.58 9.87
N VAL A 217 -10.04 8.01 9.95
CA VAL A 217 -9.41 7.57 11.20
C VAL A 217 -9.21 8.74 12.15
N TRP A 218 -9.69 8.57 13.38
CA TRP A 218 -9.65 9.57 14.46
C TRP A 218 -10.19 10.95 14.03
N GLY A 219 -11.17 10.94 13.12
CA GLY A 219 -11.79 12.16 12.59
C GLY A 219 -10.90 12.96 11.65
N LYS A 220 -9.80 12.40 11.15
CA LYS A 220 -8.86 13.06 10.24
C LYS A 220 -9.01 12.57 8.79
N PRO A 221 -8.64 13.39 7.79
CA PRO A 221 -8.63 12.97 6.39
C PRO A 221 -7.87 11.68 6.21
N THR A 222 -8.51 10.69 5.60
CA THR A 222 -7.93 9.36 5.44
C THR A 222 -8.21 8.83 4.05
N CYS A 223 -7.17 8.38 3.36
CA CYS A 223 -7.31 7.62 2.13
C CYS A 223 -7.07 6.14 2.41
N VAL A 224 -7.95 5.27 1.91
CA VAL A 224 -7.77 3.81 2.01
C VAL A 224 -7.58 3.23 0.63
N ASN A 225 -6.52 2.45 0.41
CA ASN A 225 -6.28 1.75 -0.84
C ASN A 225 -5.94 0.28 -0.57
N ASN A 226 -6.32 -0.61 -1.48
CA ASN A 226 -5.95 -2.03 -1.42
C ASN A 226 -4.44 -2.21 -1.70
N VAL A 227 -3.83 -3.27 -1.14
CA VAL A 227 -2.41 -3.63 -1.33
C VAL A 227 -1.99 -3.55 -2.80
N GLU A 228 -2.66 -4.29 -3.69
CA GLU A 228 -2.30 -4.30 -5.11
C GLU A 228 -2.43 -2.92 -5.77
N THR A 229 -3.39 -2.09 -5.34
CA THR A 229 -3.52 -0.71 -5.85
C THR A 229 -2.26 0.09 -5.54
N LEU A 230 -1.76 -0.02 -4.31
CA LEU A 230 -0.55 0.67 -3.86
C LEU A 230 0.70 0.10 -4.53
N CYS A 231 0.78 -1.22 -4.72
CA CYS A 231 1.91 -1.85 -5.42
C CYS A 231 2.01 -1.49 -6.91
N ASN A 232 0.93 -1.00 -7.54
CA ASN A 232 0.97 -0.50 -8.92
C ASN A 232 1.49 0.95 -9.01
N VAL A 233 1.59 1.69 -7.91
CA VAL A 233 1.98 3.11 -7.92
C VAL A 233 3.43 3.36 -8.38
N PRO A 234 4.43 2.52 -8.04
CA PRO A 234 5.80 2.75 -8.47
C PRO A 234 6.09 2.49 -9.97
N ALA A 235 5.14 1.88 -10.71
CA ALA A 235 5.33 1.46 -12.10
C ALA A 235 5.07 2.60 -13.10
#